data_AF-A0AAN6LKY9-F1
#
_entry.id   AF-A0AAN6LKY9-F1
#
_cell.length_a   1.000
_cell.length_b   1.000
_cell.length_c   1.000
_cell.angle_alpha   90.00
_cell.angle_beta   90.00
_cell.angle_gamma   90.00
#
_symmetry.space_group_name_H-M   'P 1'
#
loop_
_entity.id
_entity.type
_entity.pdbx_description
1 polymer ?
#
loop_
_entity_poly.entity_id
_entity_poly.type
_entity_poly.pdbx_seq_one_letter_code
_entity_poly.pdbx_strand_id
1 'polypeptide(L)'
;MSSSDTYSSRSDTNSNDSETMEEFLARYNPPQLLPDYPTFLDQLQHVDIDTLPPNEECPICRLPYSTSFAEFSEGEQNLFMLKGLPFHDGINDDCPVRLPCASHHVVGRACMIEWTTKGRGTSCPMDRQELFKEDPFLAELSRAENEEATWERRRRNIEHEIPIRELLQCFRDATDAEVVQVDAKYMCDRLATLLIRVVYRRAGIHDPTSHFKWPWITREYPTLWCSEQVSCFQRLVRDFIRDEPLTESGSYPPHIVSLLDPTLPHIFTLLYRLAELHEAKSLPATHLASSMHARVAKSFADFHKLIPNAPHLQRIASLTVDTWVAQELLSTRLRHGSRRHPSWFDESHPNSPASTSPWKPTQTCGTSVRRTSSISTTACTPGGCTRAPGV
;
A
#
# COMPACT_ATOMS: atom_id res chain seq x y z
N MET A 1 45.59 48.82 41.86
CA MET A 1 45.21 49.31 40.52
C MET A 1 43.82 48.78 40.25
N SER A 2 42.89 49.71 40.15
CA SER A 2 41.45 49.50 40.04
C SER A 2 41.09 49.05 38.63
N SER A 3 40.14 48.12 38.52
CA SER A 3 39.36 47.94 37.29
C SER A 3 37.95 47.54 37.71
N SER A 4 37.13 48.58 37.74
CA SER A 4 35.67 48.57 37.76
C SER A 4 35.13 48.14 36.38
N ASP A 5 33.79 48.06 36.27
CA ASP A 5 32.98 48.12 35.03
C ASP A 5 32.59 46.72 34.48
N THR A 6 31.33 46.38 34.16
CA THR A 6 30.02 47.03 34.27
C THR A 6 28.97 45.91 34.24
N TYR A 7 28.03 45.89 35.18
CA TYR A 7 26.90 44.96 35.16
C TYR A 7 25.75 45.64 34.40
N SER A 8 25.50 45.23 33.16
CA SER A 8 24.33 45.68 32.38
C SER A 8 23.06 45.03 32.91
N SER A 9 22.36 45.74 33.79
CA SER A 9 20.99 45.44 34.17
C SER A 9 20.07 45.67 32.96
N ARG A 10 19.68 44.57 32.29
CA ARG A 10 18.49 44.55 31.43
C ARG A 10 17.28 44.63 32.35
N SER A 11 16.64 45.79 32.35
CA SER A 11 15.29 45.99 32.87
C SER A 11 14.30 45.35 31.90
N ASP A 12 13.93 44.11 32.17
CA ASP A 12 12.75 43.48 31.57
C ASP A 12 11.52 44.18 32.15
N THR A 13 10.99 45.16 31.42
CA THR A 13 9.63 45.65 31.58
C THR A 13 8.68 44.52 31.23
N ASN A 14 8.31 43.72 32.24
CA ASN A 14 7.09 42.92 32.22
C ASN A 14 5.91 43.89 32.06
N SER A 15 5.48 44.13 30.82
CA SER A 15 4.15 44.65 30.57
C SER A 15 3.17 43.57 31.03
N ASN A 16 2.64 43.76 32.23
CA ASN A 16 1.41 43.12 32.66
C ASN A 16 0.30 43.60 31.73
N ASP A 17 0.18 42.96 30.57
CA ASP A 17 -1.06 42.92 29.80
C ASP A 17 -2.03 42.09 30.63
N SER A 18 -2.65 42.77 31.60
CA SER A 18 -3.86 42.33 32.26
C SER A 18 -4.95 42.30 31.20
N GLU A 19 -4.95 41.28 30.34
CA GLU A 19 -6.11 40.92 29.52
C GLU A 19 -7.30 40.89 30.48
N THR A 20 -8.19 41.86 30.32
CA THR A 20 -9.36 41.95 31.18
C THR A 20 -10.20 40.70 30.95
N MET A 21 -10.81 40.17 32.00
CA MET A 21 -11.78 39.06 31.88
C MET A 21 -12.85 39.36 30.82
N GLU A 22 -13.12 40.65 30.56
CA GLU A 22 -13.98 41.15 29.48
C GLU A 22 -13.42 40.90 28.07
N GLU A 23 -12.11 41.02 27.82
CA GLU A 23 -11.50 40.61 26.55
C GLU A 23 -11.51 39.10 26.35
N PHE A 24 -11.30 38.31 27.42
CA PHE A 24 -11.40 36.86 27.35
C PHE A 24 -12.84 36.42 27.07
N LEU A 25 -13.83 37.03 27.74
CA LEU A 25 -15.25 36.75 27.49
C LEU A 25 -15.74 37.28 26.13
N ALA A 26 -15.16 38.37 25.62
CA ALA A 26 -15.43 38.84 24.26
C ALA A 26 -14.91 37.89 23.18
N ARG A 27 -13.89 37.07 23.48
CA ARG A 27 -13.38 36.01 22.59
C ARG A 27 -14.00 34.63 22.89
N TYR A 28 -14.65 34.46 24.03
CA TYR A 28 -15.33 33.21 24.38
C TYR A 28 -16.64 33.10 23.61
N ASN A 29 -16.57 32.52 22.41
CA ASN A 29 -17.76 32.01 21.75
C ASN A 29 -18.18 30.73 22.50
N PRO A 30 -19.35 30.72 23.18
CA PRO A 30 -19.84 29.49 23.78
C PRO A 30 -19.92 28.41 22.69
N PRO A 31 -19.55 27.15 23.00
CA PRO A 31 -19.56 26.08 22.01
C PRO A 31 -20.95 26.01 21.39
N GLN A 32 -21.04 26.31 20.08
CA GLN A 32 -22.29 26.18 19.35
C GLN A 32 -22.69 24.72 19.42
N LEU A 33 -23.86 24.48 20.02
CA LEU A 33 -24.48 23.16 20.01
C LEU A 33 -24.88 22.85 18.57
N LEU A 34 -24.02 22.12 17.88
CA LEU A 34 -24.31 21.68 16.51
C LEU A 34 -25.53 20.74 16.52
N PRO A 35 -26.46 20.89 15.55
CA PRO A 35 -27.61 20.01 15.39
C PRO A 35 -27.17 18.60 14.97
N ASP A 36 -28.07 17.60 15.06
CA ASP A 36 -27.88 16.34 14.35
C ASP A 36 -28.22 16.49 12.86
N TYR A 37 -27.89 15.48 12.04
CA TYR A 37 -28.09 15.56 10.60
C TYR A 37 -29.56 15.79 10.17
N PRO A 38 -30.57 15.10 10.75
CA PRO A 38 -31.97 15.39 10.43
C PRO A 38 -32.36 16.83 10.78
N THR A 39 -32.01 17.31 11.98
CA THR A 39 -32.31 18.68 12.41
C THR A 39 -31.59 19.70 11.53
N PHE A 40 -30.37 19.42 11.09
CA PHE A 40 -29.65 20.25 10.14
C PHE A 40 -30.38 20.40 8.81
N LEU A 41 -30.89 19.30 8.25
CA LEU A 41 -31.66 19.33 7.00
C LEU A 41 -32.94 20.17 7.13
N ASP A 42 -33.57 20.13 8.31
CA ASP A 42 -34.76 20.94 8.61
C ASP A 42 -34.44 22.42 8.83
N GLN A 43 -33.20 22.75 9.21
CA GLN A 43 -32.72 24.13 9.37
C GLN A 43 -32.29 24.79 8.06
N LEU A 44 -32.18 24.05 6.96
CA LEU A 44 -31.81 24.58 5.65
C LEU A 44 -32.90 25.54 5.16
N GLN A 45 -32.54 26.83 5.04
CA GLN A 45 -33.46 27.85 4.57
C GLN A 45 -33.45 27.88 3.05
N HIS A 46 -34.61 27.68 2.43
CA HIS A 46 -34.75 27.86 0.99
C HIS A 46 -34.50 29.32 0.60
N VAL A 47 -33.71 29.51 -0.45
CA VAL A 47 -33.44 30.83 -1.03
C VAL A 47 -34.27 30.96 -2.29
N ASP A 48 -34.99 32.07 -2.42
CA ASP A 48 -35.70 32.39 -3.65
C ASP A 48 -34.68 32.73 -4.75
N ILE A 49 -34.78 32.03 -5.89
CA ILE A 49 -33.85 32.16 -7.02
C ILE A 49 -33.87 33.59 -7.56
N ASP A 50 -35.03 34.26 -7.51
CA ASP A 50 -35.18 35.63 -7.99
C ASP A 50 -34.41 36.66 -7.12
N THR A 51 -33.98 36.26 -5.92
CA THR A 51 -33.16 37.09 -5.02
C THR A 51 -31.65 36.89 -5.21
N LEU A 52 -31.26 35.85 -5.96
CA LEU A 52 -29.85 35.57 -6.25
C LEU A 52 -29.36 36.40 -7.44
N PRO A 53 -28.05 36.66 -7.54
CA PRO A 53 -27.46 37.25 -8.74
C PRO A 53 -27.82 36.44 -10.00
N PRO A 54 -27.98 37.09 -11.16
CA PRO A 54 -28.26 36.38 -12.39
C PRO A 54 -27.10 35.43 -12.74
N ASN A 55 -27.45 34.18 -13.09
CA ASN A 55 -26.51 33.08 -13.35
C ASN A 55 -25.67 32.65 -12.14
N GLU A 56 -26.13 32.86 -10.91
CA GLU A 56 -25.49 32.26 -9.73
C GLU A 56 -25.48 30.72 -9.86
N GLU A 57 -24.33 30.12 -9.56
CA GLU A 57 -24.12 28.68 -9.70
C GLU A 57 -23.94 28.02 -8.33
N CYS A 58 -24.40 26.77 -8.21
CA CYS A 58 -24.10 25.96 -7.04
C CYS A 58 -22.59 25.71 -6.96
N PRO A 59 -21.89 26.05 -5.86
CA PRO A 59 -20.44 25.92 -5.79
C PRO A 59 -19.95 24.46 -5.74
N ILE A 60 -20.84 23.51 -5.44
CA ILE A 60 -20.52 22.07 -5.38
C ILE A 60 -20.50 21.46 -6.78
N CYS A 61 -21.59 21.62 -7.56
CA CYS A 61 -21.73 21.01 -8.89
C CYS A 61 -21.43 21.96 -10.06
N ARG A 62 -21.30 23.27 -9.81
CA ARG A 62 -21.08 24.35 -10.80
C ARG A 62 -22.16 24.43 -11.88
N LEU A 63 -23.40 24.12 -11.51
CA LEU A 63 -24.56 24.30 -12.37
C LEU A 63 -25.35 25.53 -11.91
N PRO A 64 -25.88 26.35 -12.84
CA PRO A 64 -26.69 27.52 -12.51
C PRO A 64 -28.02 27.10 -11.88
N TYR A 65 -28.53 27.91 -10.94
CA TYR A 65 -29.86 27.70 -10.37
C TYR A 65 -30.95 28.04 -11.42
N SER A 66 -31.86 27.11 -11.69
CA SER A 66 -32.93 27.22 -12.69
C SER A 66 -34.27 27.65 -12.07
N THR A 67 -34.96 28.62 -12.68
CA THR A 67 -36.25 29.17 -12.21
C THR A 67 -37.48 28.29 -12.50
N SER A 68 -37.32 27.01 -12.87
CA SER A 68 -38.42 26.08 -13.18
C SER A 68 -39.29 25.69 -11.98
N PHE A 69 -39.11 26.32 -10.82
CA PHE A 69 -39.69 25.97 -9.52
C PHE A 69 -41.14 26.43 -9.29
N ALA A 70 -41.93 26.61 -10.35
CA ALA A 70 -43.33 26.99 -10.20
C ALA A 70 -44.17 25.81 -9.68
N GLU A 71 -44.45 25.83 -8.37
CA GLU A 71 -45.56 25.14 -7.70
C GLU A 71 -45.47 23.61 -7.57
N PHE A 72 -44.52 23.11 -6.79
CA PHE A 72 -44.64 21.76 -6.23
C PHE A 72 -45.60 21.75 -5.04
N SER A 73 -46.88 21.52 -5.33
CA SER A 73 -47.93 21.27 -4.33
C SER A 73 -47.62 20.01 -3.49
N GLU A 74 -48.17 19.93 -2.28
CA GLU A 74 -47.91 18.93 -1.21
C GLU A 74 -48.07 17.43 -1.58
N GLY A 75 -48.32 17.08 -2.85
CA GLY A 75 -48.51 15.71 -3.34
C GLY A 75 -47.26 14.95 -3.82
N GLU A 76 -46.08 15.57 -3.89
CA GLU A 76 -44.92 15.02 -4.60
C GLU A 76 -43.85 14.30 -3.75
N GLN A 77 -44.17 13.88 -2.52
CA GLN A 77 -43.26 13.02 -1.73
C GLN A 77 -42.92 11.69 -2.45
N ASN A 78 -43.73 11.26 -3.43
CA ASN A 78 -43.50 10.04 -4.21
C ASN A 78 -42.47 10.20 -5.34
N LEU A 79 -42.18 11.42 -5.81
CA LEU A 79 -41.23 11.66 -6.91
C LEU A 79 -39.76 11.58 -6.45
N PHE A 80 -39.50 11.81 -5.16
CA PHE A 80 -38.17 11.69 -4.56
C PHE A 80 -37.65 10.24 -4.59
N MET A 81 -38.54 9.24 -4.52
CA MET A 81 -38.15 7.82 -4.64
C MET A 81 -37.78 7.42 -6.07
N LEU A 82 -38.27 8.13 -7.10
CA LEU A 82 -37.94 7.87 -8.50
C LEU A 82 -36.59 8.47 -8.92
N LYS A 83 -36.09 9.49 -8.21
CA LYS A 83 -34.76 10.10 -8.43
C LYS A 83 -33.58 9.19 -8.04
N GLY A 84 -33.83 8.09 -7.31
CA GLY A 84 -32.81 7.09 -6.97
C GLY A 84 -32.54 6.03 -8.04
N LEU A 85 -33.23 6.08 -9.19
CA LEU A 85 -33.06 5.10 -10.26
C LEU A 85 -31.87 5.44 -11.17
N PRO A 86 -31.05 4.45 -11.57
CA PRO A 86 -29.79 4.65 -12.31
C PRO A 86 -29.96 5.14 -13.77
N PHE A 87 -31.19 5.47 -14.20
CA PHE A 87 -31.52 5.93 -15.56
C PHE A 87 -32.10 7.34 -15.59
N HIS A 88 -32.14 8.05 -14.46
CA HIS A 88 -32.62 9.41 -14.45
C HIS A 88 -31.47 10.37 -14.79
N ASP A 89 -31.23 10.57 -16.10
CA ASP A 89 -30.49 11.73 -16.63
C ASP A 89 -31.30 13.05 -16.47
N GLY A 90 -32.26 13.06 -15.54
CA GLY A 90 -33.20 14.14 -15.31
C GLY A 90 -32.50 15.26 -14.58
N ILE A 91 -32.33 16.37 -15.29
CA ILE A 91 -32.25 17.75 -14.79
C ILE A 91 -32.15 17.79 -13.26
N ASN A 92 -30.91 17.88 -12.75
CA ASN A 92 -30.64 18.17 -11.34
C ASN A 92 -31.12 19.60 -11.06
N ASP A 93 -32.42 19.79 -10.99
CA ASP A 93 -33.07 21.00 -10.51
C ASP A 93 -32.85 21.05 -9.00
N ASP A 94 -31.66 21.53 -8.64
CA ASP A 94 -31.18 21.60 -7.28
C ASP A 94 -31.61 22.93 -6.64
N CYS A 95 -32.47 22.88 -5.63
CA CYS A 95 -32.97 24.08 -4.98
C CYS A 95 -31.85 24.77 -4.19
N PRO A 96 -31.62 26.08 -4.37
CA PRO A 96 -30.66 26.79 -3.53
C PRO A 96 -31.17 26.84 -2.08
N VAL A 97 -30.29 26.48 -1.16
CA VAL A 97 -30.49 26.57 0.28
C VAL A 97 -29.33 27.29 0.93
N ARG A 98 -29.63 28.08 1.95
CA ARG A 98 -28.65 28.80 2.74
C ARG A 98 -28.18 27.92 3.89
N LEU A 99 -26.87 27.71 3.96
CA LEU A 99 -26.24 26.95 5.03
C LEU A 99 -26.18 27.78 6.33
N PRO A 100 -26.34 27.16 7.51
CA PRO A 100 -26.19 27.80 8.81
C PRO A 100 -24.72 28.04 9.21
N CYS A 101 -23.84 28.36 8.25
CA CYS A 101 -22.48 28.82 8.53
C CYS A 101 -22.44 30.35 8.65
N ALA A 102 -21.34 30.89 9.19
CA ALA A 102 -21.16 32.32 9.46
C ALA A 102 -21.24 33.18 8.19
N SER A 103 -20.76 32.66 7.06
CA SER A 103 -20.81 33.33 5.77
C SER A 103 -22.14 33.11 5.03
N HIS A 104 -23.05 32.31 5.60
CA HIS A 104 -24.34 31.98 5.01
C HIS A 104 -24.26 31.53 3.55
N HIS A 105 -23.31 30.64 3.24
CA HIS A 105 -23.11 30.15 1.88
C HIS A 105 -24.38 29.51 1.31
N VAL A 106 -24.66 29.80 0.04
CA VAL A 106 -25.78 29.19 -0.69
C VAL A 106 -25.23 28.00 -1.47
N VAL A 107 -25.87 26.85 -1.31
CA VAL A 107 -25.54 25.62 -2.04
C VAL A 107 -26.83 24.97 -2.51
N GLY A 108 -26.73 24.06 -3.47
CA GLY A 108 -27.87 23.22 -3.83
C GLY A 108 -28.19 22.19 -2.73
N ARG A 109 -29.47 22.02 -2.37
CA ARG A 109 -29.93 21.10 -1.33
C ARG A 109 -29.57 19.64 -1.66
N ALA A 110 -29.78 19.19 -2.89
CA ALA A 110 -29.43 17.86 -3.35
C ALA A 110 -27.91 17.66 -3.31
N CYS A 111 -27.13 18.64 -3.78
CA CYS A 111 -25.68 18.61 -3.66
C CYS A 111 -25.21 18.55 -2.19
N MET A 112 -25.90 19.23 -1.26
CA MET A 112 -25.56 19.17 0.16
C MET A 112 -25.90 17.80 0.78
N ILE A 113 -27.04 17.21 0.42
CA ILE A 113 -27.39 15.84 0.81
C ILE A 113 -26.36 14.85 0.24
N GLU A 114 -25.93 15.03 -1.01
CA GLU A 114 -24.91 14.18 -1.61
C GLU A 114 -23.53 14.36 -0.96
N TRP A 115 -23.13 15.60 -0.67
CA TRP A 115 -21.89 15.94 0.03
C TRP A 115 -21.80 15.25 1.39
N THR A 116 -22.90 15.28 2.14
CA THR A 116 -23.00 14.68 3.48
C THR A 116 -23.07 13.16 3.42
N THR A 117 -23.85 12.60 2.49
CA THR A 117 -24.05 11.13 2.40
C THR A 117 -22.91 10.39 1.70
N LYS A 118 -22.35 10.92 0.60
CA LYS A 118 -21.25 10.29 -0.15
C LYS A 118 -19.88 10.78 0.31
N GLY A 119 -19.76 12.08 0.56
CA GLY A 119 -18.51 12.69 1.01
C GLY A 119 -18.25 12.54 2.50
N ARG A 120 -19.27 12.11 3.28
CA ARG A 120 -19.24 12.05 4.75
C ARG A 120 -18.83 13.38 5.40
N GLY A 121 -19.04 14.50 4.72
CA GLY A 121 -18.68 15.83 5.22
C GLY A 121 -19.73 16.36 6.19
N THR A 122 -19.34 16.75 7.40
CA THR A 122 -20.20 17.45 8.37
C THR A 122 -20.04 18.97 8.32
N SER A 123 -19.15 19.45 7.46
CA SER A 123 -18.78 20.86 7.34
C SER A 123 -19.29 21.48 6.03
N CYS A 124 -19.41 22.81 6.03
CA CYS A 124 -19.64 23.59 4.83
C CYS A 124 -18.52 23.34 3.81
N PRO A 125 -18.83 23.13 2.52
CA PRO A 125 -17.83 22.88 1.49
C PRO A 125 -16.97 24.12 1.18
N MET A 126 -17.40 25.31 1.58
CA MET A 126 -16.75 26.59 1.24
C MET A 126 -15.81 27.09 2.35
N ASP A 127 -16.34 27.27 3.57
CA ASP A 127 -15.57 27.78 4.72
C ASP A 127 -15.11 26.69 5.70
N ARG A 128 -15.52 25.43 5.48
CA ARG A 128 -15.22 24.27 6.35
C ARG A 128 -15.74 24.41 7.78
N GLN A 129 -16.65 25.34 8.05
CA GLN A 129 -17.32 25.40 9.35
C GLN A 129 -18.19 24.16 9.54
N GLU A 130 -18.11 23.53 10.70
CA GLU A 130 -18.98 22.41 11.07
C GLU A 130 -20.45 22.86 11.10
N LEU A 131 -21.31 22.11 10.43
CA LEU A 131 -22.73 22.44 10.28
C LEU A 131 -23.62 21.58 11.18
N PHE A 132 -23.19 20.35 11.48
CA PHE A 132 -23.91 19.40 12.32
C PHE A 132 -22.94 18.38 12.94
N LYS A 133 -23.40 17.67 13.97
CA LYS A 133 -22.62 16.62 14.65
C LYS A 133 -22.51 15.39 13.76
N GLU A 134 -21.32 14.84 13.68
CA GLU A 134 -21.13 13.50 13.10
C GLU A 134 -21.87 12.48 13.96
N ASP A 135 -22.64 11.59 13.31
CA ASP A 135 -23.24 10.46 14.01
C ASP A 135 -22.10 9.55 14.50
N PRO A 136 -21.96 9.30 15.82
CA PRO A 136 -20.89 8.47 16.37
C PRO A 136 -20.81 7.08 15.73
N PHE A 137 -21.96 6.52 15.34
CA PHE A 137 -22.02 5.22 14.67
C PHE A 137 -21.46 5.28 13.25
N LEU A 138 -21.81 6.32 12.49
CA LEU A 138 -21.27 6.51 11.14
C LEU A 138 -19.78 6.88 11.15
N ALA A 139 -19.34 7.63 12.16
CA ALA A 139 -17.92 7.94 12.40
C ALA A 139 -17.11 6.67 12.68
N GLU A 140 -17.64 5.78 13.53
CA GLU A 140 -16.98 4.50 13.85
C GLU A 140 -16.94 3.56 12.63
N LEU A 141 -18.02 3.49 11.85
CA LEU A 141 -18.04 2.75 10.59
C LEU A 141 -17.03 3.33 9.58
N SER A 142 -16.98 4.66 9.43
CA SER A 142 -16.00 5.30 8.53
C SER A 142 -14.57 5.03 8.97
N ARG A 143 -14.30 5.09 10.27
CA ARG A 143 -12.99 4.75 10.83
C ARG A 143 -12.65 3.29 10.54
N ALA A 144 -13.57 2.35 10.75
CA ALA A 144 -13.37 0.94 10.46
C ALA A 144 -13.10 0.69 8.96
N GLU A 145 -13.88 1.32 8.06
CA GLU A 145 -13.67 1.25 6.61
C GLU A 145 -12.31 1.83 6.19
N ASN A 146 -11.91 2.97 6.77
CA ASN A 146 -10.63 3.61 6.50
C ASN A 146 -9.46 2.77 7.04
N GLU A 147 -9.61 2.16 8.21
CA GLU A 147 -8.63 1.24 8.78
C GLU A 147 -8.47 -0.01 7.90
N GLU A 148 -9.57 -0.60 7.43
CA GLU A 148 -9.55 -1.74 6.51
C GLU A 148 -8.90 -1.37 5.18
N ALA A 149 -9.27 -0.24 4.58
CA ALA A 149 -8.68 0.24 3.34
C ALA A 149 -7.18 0.53 3.49
N THR A 150 -6.76 1.07 4.64
CA THR A 150 -5.36 1.34 4.95
C THR A 150 -4.58 0.05 5.17
N TRP A 151 -5.15 -0.91 5.89
CA TRP A 151 -4.56 -2.22 6.10
C TRP A 151 -4.37 -2.94 4.77
N GLU A 152 -5.38 -2.95 3.92
CA GLU A 152 -5.34 -3.60 2.61
C GLU A 152 -4.33 -2.92 1.67
N ARG A 153 -4.19 -1.59 1.73
CA ARG A 153 -3.14 -0.87 1.01
C ARG A 153 -1.73 -1.28 1.48
N ARG A 154 -1.50 -1.32 2.80
CA ARG A 154 -0.20 -1.69 3.38
C ARG A 154 0.15 -3.16 3.09
N ARG A 155 -0.84 -4.06 3.17
CA ARG A 155 -0.70 -5.46 2.79
C ARG A 155 -0.25 -5.60 1.33
N ARG A 156 -0.93 -4.92 0.39
CA ARG A 156 -0.56 -4.93 -1.03
C ARG A 156 0.86 -4.40 -1.27
N ASN A 157 1.28 -3.37 -0.54
CA ASN A 157 2.66 -2.87 -0.62
C ASN A 157 3.67 -3.97 -0.23
N ILE A 158 3.45 -4.69 0.87
CA ILE A 158 4.30 -5.82 1.29
C ILE A 158 4.37 -6.90 0.21
N GLU A 159 3.23 -7.21 -0.41
CA GLU A 159 3.10 -8.30 -1.37
C GLU A 159 3.74 -8.00 -2.73
N HIS A 160 3.63 -6.74 -3.20
CA HIS A 160 3.94 -6.38 -4.58
C HIS A 160 5.05 -5.34 -4.74
N GLU A 161 5.17 -4.41 -3.79
CA GLU A 161 6.02 -3.21 -3.96
C GLU A 161 7.41 -3.40 -3.34
N ILE A 162 7.51 -4.06 -2.16
CA ILE A 162 8.81 -4.23 -1.49
C ILE A 162 9.76 -5.05 -2.37
N PRO A 163 10.94 -4.53 -2.77
CA PRO A 163 11.91 -5.25 -3.57
C PRO A 163 12.34 -6.56 -2.90
N ILE A 164 12.51 -7.64 -3.68
CA ILE A 164 12.93 -8.95 -3.15
C ILE A 164 14.25 -8.85 -2.35
N ARG A 165 15.11 -7.85 -2.62
CA ARG A 165 16.39 -7.69 -1.89
C ARG A 165 16.13 -7.33 -0.44
N GLU A 166 15.18 -6.45 -0.21
CA GLU A 166 14.79 -5.99 1.11
C GLU A 166 14.02 -7.08 1.85
N LEU A 167 13.16 -7.83 1.16
CA LEU A 167 12.49 -9.00 1.75
C LEU A 167 13.50 -10.07 2.20
N LEU A 168 14.50 -10.39 1.36
CA LEU A 168 15.57 -11.32 1.75
C LEU A 168 16.44 -10.77 2.87
N GLN A 169 16.66 -9.45 2.94
CA GLN A 169 17.35 -8.83 4.07
C GLN A 169 16.53 -8.98 5.35
N CYS A 170 15.24 -8.65 5.30
CA CYS A 170 14.30 -8.83 6.42
C CYS A 170 14.27 -10.28 6.90
N PHE A 171 14.32 -11.27 6.00
CA PHE A 171 14.40 -12.68 6.39
C PHE A 171 15.74 -13.02 7.08
N ARG A 172 16.86 -12.51 6.57
CA ARG A 172 18.19 -12.75 7.18
C ARG A 172 18.34 -12.14 8.56
N ASP A 173 17.68 -11.01 8.78
CA ASP A 173 17.66 -10.32 10.07
C ASP A 173 16.62 -10.90 11.03
N ALA A 174 15.79 -11.86 10.56
CA ALA A 174 14.75 -12.46 11.38
C ALA A 174 15.34 -13.32 12.49
N THR A 175 14.81 -13.17 13.71
CA THR A 175 15.24 -13.95 14.87
C THR A 175 14.21 -15.03 15.22
N ASP A 176 14.62 -16.04 16.01
CA ASP A 176 13.71 -17.10 16.45
C ASP A 176 12.55 -16.59 17.34
N ALA A 177 12.66 -15.38 17.88
CA ALA A 177 11.58 -14.73 18.63
C ALA A 177 10.48 -14.19 17.70
N GLU A 178 10.75 -14.05 16.41
CA GLU A 178 9.83 -13.46 15.46
C GLU A 178 8.89 -14.53 14.89
N VAL A 179 7.67 -14.49 15.40
CA VAL A 179 6.62 -15.44 15.05
C VAL A 179 5.88 -14.98 13.79
N VAL A 180 5.71 -15.91 12.87
CA VAL A 180 4.91 -15.77 11.66
C VAL A 180 3.59 -16.48 11.86
N GLN A 181 2.49 -15.81 11.49
CA GLN A 181 1.17 -16.43 11.40
C GLN A 181 0.82 -16.60 9.91
N VAL A 182 0.75 -17.84 9.44
CA VAL A 182 0.51 -18.08 8.01
C VAL A 182 -0.97 -17.87 7.67
N ASP A 183 -1.23 -17.04 6.65
CA ASP A 183 -2.55 -16.83 6.07
C ASP A 183 -2.61 -17.38 4.63
N ALA A 184 -3.16 -18.58 4.49
CA ALA A 184 -3.23 -19.26 3.21
C ALA A 184 -4.37 -18.75 2.31
N LYS A 185 -5.31 -17.94 2.83
CA LYS A 185 -6.52 -17.53 2.11
C LYS A 185 -6.23 -16.82 0.80
N TYR A 186 -5.17 -16.00 0.76
CA TYR A 186 -4.76 -15.21 -0.41
C TYR A 186 -3.44 -15.71 -1.03
N MET A 187 -3.01 -16.90 -0.64
CA MET A 187 -1.65 -17.35 -0.89
C MET A 187 -1.41 -17.75 -2.34
N CYS A 188 -2.43 -18.26 -3.03
CA CYS A 188 -2.28 -18.71 -4.41
C CYS A 188 -1.81 -17.56 -5.32
N ASP A 189 -2.49 -16.43 -5.20
CA ASP A 189 -2.24 -15.21 -5.97
C ASP A 189 -0.88 -14.61 -5.62
N ARG A 190 -0.63 -14.45 -4.33
CA ARG A 190 0.63 -13.90 -3.79
C ARG A 190 1.83 -14.74 -4.19
N LEU A 191 1.72 -16.08 -4.08
CA LEU A 191 2.79 -17.01 -4.40
C LEU A 191 3.09 -17.02 -5.89
N ALA A 192 2.06 -16.96 -6.75
CA ALA A 192 2.23 -16.91 -8.20
C ALA A 192 2.98 -15.63 -8.62
N THR A 193 2.52 -14.47 -8.14
CA THR A 193 3.20 -13.19 -8.39
C THR A 193 4.63 -13.20 -7.84
N LEU A 194 4.83 -13.69 -6.62
CA LEU A 194 6.16 -13.75 -6.00
C LEU A 194 7.12 -14.63 -6.80
N LEU A 195 6.66 -15.79 -7.28
CA LEU A 195 7.47 -16.72 -8.04
C LEU A 195 7.90 -16.10 -9.38
N ILE A 196 7.01 -15.36 -10.05
CA ILE A 196 7.36 -14.55 -11.23
C ILE A 196 8.41 -13.50 -10.89
N ARG A 197 8.21 -12.73 -9.81
CA ARG A 197 9.18 -11.71 -9.35
C ARG A 197 10.56 -12.33 -9.09
N VAL A 198 10.63 -13.52 -8.47
CA VAL A 198 11.88 -14.23 -8.22
C VAL A 198 12.59 -14.63 -9.51
N VAL A 199 11.85 -15.12 -10.51
CA VAL A 199 12.41 -15.47 -11.82
C VAL A 199 13.01 -14.24 -12.52
N TYR A 200 12.28 -13.11 -12.57
CA TYR A 200 12.78 -11.86 -13.16
C TYR A 200 14.03 -11.34 -12.45
N ARG A 201 14.00 -11.33 -11.11
CA ARG A 201 15.17 -10.92 -10.31
C ARG A 201 16.39 -11.77 -10.61
N ARG A 202 16.23 -13.09 -10.74
CA ARG A 202 17.35 -13.99 -11.05
C ARG A 202 17.97 -13.70 -12.41
N ALA A 203 17.19 -13.16 -13.35
CA ALA A 203 17.68 -12.69 -14.64
C ALA A 203 18.28 -11.27 -14.60
N GLY A 204 18.37 -10.64 -13.43
CA GLY A 204 18.90 -9.28 -13.26
C GLY A 204 17.88 -8.17 -13.52
N ILE A 205 16.59 -8.49 -13.66
CA ILE A 205 15.52 -7.50 -13.88
C ILE A 205 14.97 -7.10 -12.52
N HIS A 206 15.24 -5.85 -12.12
CA HIS A 206 14.96 -5.37 -10.76
C HIS A 206 13.54 -4.84 -10.57
N ASP A 207 12.94 -4.28 -11.62
CA ASP A 207 11.60 -3.71 -11.57
C ASP A 207 10.77 -4.11 -12.80
N PRO A 208 10.14 -5.30 -12.78
CA PRO A 208 9.16 -5.63 -13.81
C PRO A 208 7.93 -4.70 -13.76
N THR A 209 7.64 -4.02 -12.64
CA THR A 209 6.39 -3.25 -12.49
C THR A 209 6.33 -2.01 -13.38
N SER A 210 7.49 -1.43 -13.70
CA SER A 210 7.61 -0.31 -14.65
C SER A 210 7.16 -0.67 -16.08
N HIS A 211 7.17 -1.96 -16.43
CA HIS A 211 6.75 -2.47 -17.73
C HIS A 211 5.44 -3.25 -17.69
N PHE A 212 4.99 -3.68 -16.51
CA PHE A 212 3.88 -4.62 -16.36
C PHE A 212 2.87 -4.16 -15.30
N LYS A 213 1.59 -4.15 -15.67
CA LYS A 213 0.52 -4.26 -14.67
C LYS A 213 0.53 -5.71 -14.20
N TRP A 214 0.92 -5.94 -12.94
CA TRP A 214 0.77 -7.27 -12.33
C TRP A 214 -0.65 -7.78 -12.60
N PRO A 215 -0.83 -9.07 -12.94
CA PRO A 215 -2.17 -9.59 -13.14
C PRO A 215 -2.95 -9.37 -11.85
N TRP A 216 -3.95 -8.50 -11.92
CA TRP A 216 -4.89 -8.30 -10.83
C TRP A 216 -5.77 -9.54 -10.82
N ILE A 217 -5.44 -10.49 -9.95
CA ILE A 217 -6.25 -11.68 -9.77
C ILE A 217 -7.48 -11.23 -8.98
N THR A 218 -8.55 -10.89 -9.68
CA THR A 218 -9.81 -10.46 -9.08
C THR A 218 -10.51 -11.63 -8.39
N ARG A 219 -11.45 -11.33 -7.48
CA ARG A 219 -12.33 -12.33 -6.82
C ARG A 219 -13.11 -13.22 -7.80
N GLU A 220 -13.11 -12.90 -9.09
CA GLU A 220 -13.76 -13.67 -10.16
C GLU A 220 -12.89 -14.82 -10.68
N TYR A 221 -11.62 -14.93 -10.27
CA TYR A 221 -10.89 -16.18 -10.47
C TYR A 221 -11.51 -17.22 -9.54
N PRO A 222 -12.16 -18.28 -10.10
CA PRO A 222 -12.80 -19.29 -9.29
C PRO A 222 -11.73 -19.88 -8.37
N THR A 223 -11.93 -19.65 -7.08
CA THR A 223 -11.34 -20.32 -5.93
C THR A 223 -10.40 -21.45 -6.31
N LEU A 224 -9.10 -21.23 -6.12
CA LEU A 224 -7.98 -22.15 -6.42
C LEU A 224 -7.94 -23.39 -5.49
N TRP A 225 -9.10 -24.01 -5.30
CA TRP A 225 -9.35 -25.17 -4.48
C TRP A 225 -9.09 -26.43 -5.33
N CYS A 226 -7.86 -26.93 -5.27
CA CYS A 226 -7.48 -28.33 -5.51
C CYS A 226 -8.08 -29.05 -6.75
N SER A 227 -7.40 -28.88 -7.89
CA SER A 227 -7.09 -29.86 -8.95
C SER A 227 -6.52 -29.12 -10.16
N GLU A 228 -6.77 -27.80 -10.23
CA GLU A 228 -6.40 -26.92 -11.33
C GLU A 228 -5.23 -25.98 -11.01
N GLN A 229 -4.53 -26.12 -9.87
CA GLN A 229 -3.44 -25.20 -9.46
C GLN A 229 -2.35 -25.03 -10.52
N VAL A 230 -1.96 -26.14 -11.15
CA VAL A 230 -1.03 -26.16 -12.30
C VAL A 230 -1.61 -25.37 -13.47
N SER A 231 -2.86 -25.65 -13.86
CA SER A 231 -3.54 -25.01 -14.99
C SER A 231 -3.76 -23.51 -14.77
N CYS A 232 -4.09 -23.11 -13.54
CA CYS A 232 -4.27 -21.72 -13.16
C CYS A 232 -2.95 -20.96 -13.21
N PHE A 233 -1.88 -21.51 -12.65
CA PHE A 233 -0.56 -20.90 -12.75
C PHE A 233 -0.09 -20.81 -14.21
N GLN A 234 -0.30 -21.85 -15.01
CA GLN A 234 -0.02 -21.83 -16.44
C GLN A 234 -0.81 -20.75 -17.18
N ARG A 235 -2.11 -20.60 -16.89
CA ARG A 235 -2.95 -19.54 -17.48
C ARG A 235 -2.43 -18.17 -17.11
N LEU A 236 -2.14 -17.95 -15.83
CA LEU A 236 -1.57 -16.70 -15.34
C LEU A 236 -0.24 -16.38 -16.03
N VAL A 237 0.67 -17.36 -16.16
CA VAL A 237 1.93 -17.16 -16.87
C VAL A 237 1.67 -16.82 -18.34
N ARG A 238 0.76 -17.52 -19.03
CA ARG A 238 0.42 -17.23 -20.43
C ARG A 238 -0.13 -15.82 -20.61
N ASP A 239 -1.06 -15.41 -19.74
CA ASP A 239 -1.66 -14.07 -19.78
C ASP A 239 -0.60 -13.01 -19.50
N PHE A 240 0.32 -13.29 -18.57
CA PHE A 240 1.41 -12.42 -18.21
C PHE A 240 2.43 -12.24 -19.34
N ILE A 241 2.78 -13.30 -20.07
CA ILE A 241 3.79 -13.24 -21.15
C ILE A 241 3.19 -12.91 -22.53
N ARG A 242 1.87 -12.79 -22.66
CA ARG A 242 1.19 -12.63 -23.96
C ARG A 242 1.73 -11.46 -24.77
N ASP A 243 2.07 -10.38 -24.08
CA ASP A 243 2.48 -9.11 -24.66
C ASP A 243 4.02 -8.91 -24.60
N GLU A 244 4.78 -9.95 -24.23
CA GLU A 244 6.25 -9.91 -24.15
C GLU A 244 6.89 -9.97 -25.55
N PRO A 245 7.76 -9.00 -25.89
CA PRO A 245 8.43 -9.02 -27.18
C PRO A 245 9.42 -10.19 -27.28
N LEU A 246 9.43 -10.82 -28.45
CA LEU A 246 10.47 -11.78 -28.80
C LEU A 246 11.81 -11.04 -28.99
N THR A 247 12.91 -11.74 -28.74
CA THR A 247 14.25 -11.25 -29.08
C THR A 247 14.39 -11.07 -30.60
N GLU A 248 15.44 -10.40 -31.05
CA GLU A 248 15.75 -10.24 -32.49
C GLU A 248 15.84 -11.57 -33.25
N SER A 249 16.19 -12.65 -32.55
CA SER A 249 16.23 -14.02 -33.07
C SER A 249 14.86 -14.71 -33.12
N GLY A 250 13.78 -14.03 -32.75
CA GLY A 250 12.42 -14.59 -32.71
C GLY A 250 12.17 -15.58 -31.57
N SER A 251 12.98 -15.53 -30.50
CA SER A 251 12.86 -16.43 -29.35
C SER A 251 12.45 -15.68 -28.08
N TYR A 252 11.89 -16.39 -27.10
CA TYR A 252 11.62 -15.79 -25.79
C TYR A 252 12.92 -15.51 -25.02
N PRO A 253 12.98 -14.41 -24.25
CA PRO A 253 14.08 -14.14 -23.32
C PRO A 253 14.27 -15.27 -22.28
N PRO A 254 15.49 -15.48 -21.73
CA PRO A 254 15.77 -16.59 -20.82
C PRO A 254 14.89 -16.67 -19.56
N HIS A 255 14.43 -15.53 -19.05
CA HIS A 255 13.52 -15.50 -17.90
C HIS A 255 12.11 -15.96 -18.25
N ILE A 256 11.61 -15.61 -19.45
CA ILE A 256 10.34 -16.12 -19.99
C ILE A 256 10.45 -17.62 -20.25
N VAL A 257 11.57 -18.09 -20.80
CA VAL A 257 11.84 -19.53 -20.95
C VAL A 257 11.81 -20.24 -19.59
N SER A 258 12.34 -19.62 -18.53
CA SER A 258 12.25 -20.16 -17.17
C SER A 258 10.81 -20.20 -16.64
N LEU A 259 9.98 -19.20 -16.94
CA LEU A 259 8.55 -19.19 -16.57
C LEU A 259 7.74 -20.25 -17.31
N LEU A 260 8.12 -20.53 -18.57
CA LEU A 260 7.52 -21.55 -19.42
C LEU A 260 8.03 -22.96 -19.13
N ASP A 261 8.94 -23.15 -18.16
CA ASP A 261 9.41 -24.48 -17.78
C ASP A 261 8.22 -25.32 -17.27
N PRO A 262 7.99 -26.52 -17.84
CA PRO A 262 6.84 -27.35 -17.49
C PRO A 262 6.86 -27.82 -16.03
N THR A 263 8.01 -27.77 -15.36
CA THR A 263 8.17 -28.13 -13.95
C THR A 263 7.76 -27.00 -13.00
N LEU A 264 7.83 -25.74 -13.45
CA LEU A 264 7.57 -24.57 -12.60
C LEU A 264 6.15 -24.56 -12.00
N PRO A 265 5.08 -24.90 -12.74
CA PRO A 265 3.73 -25.05 -12.17
C PRO A 265 3.64 -26.12 -11.06
N HIS A 266 4.46 -27.17 -11.13
CA HIS A 266 4.51 -28.21 -10.10
C HIS A 266 5.23 -27.71 -8.84
N ILE A 267 6.26 -26.88 -9.00
CA ILE A 267 6.94 -26.20 -7.88
C ILE A 267 5.98 -25.24 -7.19
N PHE A 268 5.25 -24.44 -7.97
CA PHE A 268 4.19 -23.58 -7.45
C PHE A 268 3.18 -24.39 -6.61
N THR A 269 2.70 -25.51 -7.17
CA THR A 269 1.76 -26.40 -6.47
C THR A 269 2.36 -26.95 -5.17
N LEU A 270 3.62 -27.42 -5.20
CA LEU A 270 4.31 -27.91 -4.01
C LEU A 270 4.38 -26.82 -2.93
N LEU A 271 4.88 -25.63 -3.27
CA LEU A 271 5.01 -24.52 -2.33
C LEU A 271 3.66 -24.10 -1.75
N TYR A 272 2.62 -24.05 -2.58
CA TYR A 272 1.26 -23.78 -2.15
C TYR A 272 0.80 -24.82 -1.11
N ARG A 273 0.94 -26.12 -1.39
CA ARG A 273 0.59 -27.18 -0.43
C ARG A 273 1.38 -27.10 0.87
N LEU A 274 2.66 -26.78 0.80
CA LEU A 274 3.49 -26.63 1.99
C LEU A 274 2.98 -25.50 2.87
N ALA A 275 2.60 -24.38 2.28
CA ALA A 275 2.11 -23.25 3.05
C ALA A 275 0.66 -23.46 3.55
N GLU A 276 -0.20 -24.20 2.83
CA GLU A 276 -1.50 -24.68 3.35
C GLU A 276 -1.30 -25.58 4.59
N LEU A 277 -0.31 -26.49 4.56
CA LEU A 277 0.00 -27.33 5.72
C LEU A 277 0.44 -26.51 6.96
N HIS A 278 0.86 -25.27 6.76
CA HIS A 278 1.25 -24.35 7.81
C HIS A 278 0.19 -23.29 8.13
N GLU A 279 -0.98 -23.31 7.46
CA GLU A 279 -2.08 -22.37 7.68
C GLU A 279 -2.50 -22.33 9.15
N ALA A 280 -2.78 -21.11 9.64
CA ALA A 280 -3.19 -20.82 11.01
C ALA A 280 -2.19 -21.24 12.10
N LYS A 281 -0.99 -21.72 11.74
CA LYS A 281 0.09 -21.99 12.69
C LYS A 281 0.87 -20.72 12.99
N SER A 282 1.26 -20.59 14.24
CA SER A 282 2.21 -19.59 14.72
C SER A 282 3.55 -20.26 14.94
N LEU A 283 4.56 -19.91 14.14
CA LEU A 283 5.89 -20.53 14.18
C LEU A 283 6.97 -19.47 14.00
N PRO A 284 8.19 -19.64 14.58
CA PRO A 284 9.32 -18.81 14.24
C PRO A 284 9.59 -18.77 12.73
N ALA A 285 9.90 -17.61 12.18
CA ALA A 285 10.17 -17.42 10.74
C ALA A 285 11.23 -18.39 10.22
N THR A 286 12.33 -18.52 10.96
CA THR A 286 13.46 -19.42 10.68
C THR A 286 13.03 -20.89 10.62
N HIS A 287 12.16 -21.31 11.54
CA HIS A 287 11.65 -22.68 11.60
C HIS A 287 10.69 -22.98 10.45
N LEU A 288 9.80 -22.03 10.11
CA LEU A 288 8.91 -22.15 8.95
C LEU A 288 9.71 -22.32 7.65
N ALA A 289 10.68 -21.44 7.40
CA ALA A 289 11.55 -21.52 6.23
C ALA A 289 12.32 -22.85 6.19
N SER A 290 12.96 -23.24 7.30
CA SER A 290 13.74 -24.48 7.38
C SER A 290 12.89 -25.72 7.09
N SER A 291 11.67 -25.79 7.64
CA SER A 291 10.70 -26.86 7.36
C SER A 291 10.34 -26.94 5.88
N MET A 292 10.05 -25.79 5.26
CA MET A 292 9.72 -25.73 3.83
C MET A 292 10.90 -26.10 2.94
N HIS A 293 12.10 -25.56 3.21
CA HIS A 293 13.32 -25.91 2.47
C HIS A 293 13.64 -27.41 2.53
N ALA A 294 13.52 -28.02 3.72
CA ALA A 294 13.76 -29.45 3.88
C ALA A 294 12.80 -30.29 3.03
N ARG A 295 11.53 -29.90 2.97
CA ARG A 295 10.52 -30.59 2.14
C ARG A 295 10.74 -30.36 0.65
N VAL A 296 11.06 -29.14 0.23
CA VAL A 296 11.42 -28.82 -1.16
C VAL A 296 12.65 -29.63 -1.58
N ALA A 297 13.72 -29.61 -0.79
CA ALA A 297 14.94 -30.35 -1.08
C ALA A 297 14.69 -31.86 -1.21
N LYS A 298 13.85 -32.43 -0.33
CA LYS A 298 13.45 -33.84 -0.42
C LYS A 298 12.70 -34.13 -1.73
N SER A 299 11.71 -33.30 -2.10
CA SER A 299 10.98 -33.47 -3.35
C SER A 299 11.91 -33.41 -4.58
N PHE A 300 12.86 -32.47 -4.61
CA PHE A 300 13.83 -32.41 -5.70
C PHE A 300 14.75 -33.64 -5.73
N ALA A 301 15.15 -34.17 -4.57
CA ALA A 301 15.96 -35.39 -4.49
C ALA A 301 15.20 -36.61 -5.03
N ASP A 302 13.93 -36.76 -4.65
CA ASP A 302 13.07 -37.88 -5.08
C ASP A 302 12.84 -37.88 -6.61
N PHE A 303 12.78 -36.69 -7.23
CA PHE A 303 12.47 -36.52 -8.66
C PHE A 303 13.64 -36.01 -9.52
N HIS A 304 14.88 -35.99 -9.01
CA HIS A 304 16.02 -35.35 -9.70
C HIS A 304 16.29 -35.87 -11.12
N LYS A 305 15.95 -37.14 -11.42
CA LYS A 305 16.13 -37.74 -12.75
C LYS A 305 15.07 -37.29 -13.77
N LEU A 306 13.93 -36.81 -13.30
CA LEU A 306 12.78 -36.43 -14.11
C LEU A 306 12.71 -34.91 -14.35
N ILE A 307 13.43 -34.13 -13.55
CA ILE A 307 13.40 -32.67 -13.58
C ILE A 307 14.61 -32.15 -14.37
N PRO A 308 14.43 -31.71 -15.63
CA PRO A 308 15.48 -30.96 -16.30
C PRO A 308 15.80 -29.69 -15.51
N ASN A 309 17.08 -29.28 -15.47
CA ASN A 309 17.52 -28.07 -14.77
C ASN A 309 17.19 -28.02 -13.26
N ALA A 310 17.08 -29.17 -12.60
CA ALA A 310 16.78 -29.26 -11.16
C ALA A 310 17.54 -28.25 -10.26
N PRO A 311 18.86 -28.00 -10.44
CA PRO A 311 19.57 -27.03 -9.61
C PRO A 311 19.09 -25.58 -9.75
N HIS A 312 18.65 -25.17 -10.94
CA HIS A 312 18.13 -23.82 -11.17
C HIS A 312 16.75 -23.64 -10.54
N LEU A 313 15.87 -24.62 -10.77
CA LEU A 313 14.52 -24.66 -10.23
C LEU A 313 14.50 -24.76 -8.70
N GLN A 314 15.41 -25.54 -8.11
CA GLN A 314 15.57 -25.61 -6.66
C GLN A 314 15.98 -24.25 -6.07
N ARG A 315 16.87 -23.51 -6.73
CA ARG A 315 17.26 -22.15 -6.28
C ARG A 315 16.10 -21.16 -6.40
N ILE A 316 15.25 -21.27 -7.43
CA ILE A 316 14.03 -20.46 -7.53
C ILE A 316 13.12 -20.77 -6.34
N ALA A 317 12.83 -22.06 -6.10
CA ALA A 317 11.97 -22.49 -5.01
C ALA A 317 12.48 -22.00 -3.64
N SER A 318 13.78 -22.16 -3.36
CA SER A 318 14.37 -21.68 -2.10
C SER A 318 14.25 -20.17 -1.93
N LEU A 319 14.57 -19.38 -2.97
CA LEU A 319 14.41 -17.92 -2.91
C LEU A 319 12.95 -17.51 -2.70
N THR A 320 12.01 -18.23 -3.33
CA THR A 320 10.58 -18.00 -3.13
C THR A 320 10.16 -18.30 -1.69
N VAL A 321 10.65 -19.38 -1.08
CA VAL A 321 10.39 -19.69 0.34
C VAL A 321 10.87 -18.57 1.25
N ASP A 322 12.15 -18.17 1.15
CA ASP A 322 12.72 -17.12 2.01
C ASP A 322 11.96 -15.80 1.87
N THR A 323 11.67 -15.41 0.64
CA THR A 323 10.97 -14.16 0.34
C THR A 323 9.53 -14.19 0.82
N TRP A 324 8.85 -15.33 0.67
CA TRP A 324 7.47 -15.51 1.15
C TRP A 324 7.41 -15.47 2.67
N VAL A 325 8.33 -16.14 3.37
CA VAL A 325 8.40 -16.09 4.84
C VAL A 325 8.62 -14.66 5.34
N ALA A 326 9.47 -13.87 4.67
CA ALA A 326 9.59 -12.44 4.97
C ALA A 326 8.27 -11.67 4.76
N GLN A 327 7.53 -11.93 3.67
CA GLN A 327 6.23 -11.31 3.47
C GLN A 327 5.23 -11.69 4.56
N GLU A 328 5.16 -12.96 4.95
CA GLU A 328 4.30 -13.40 6.05
C GLU A 328 4.71 -12.79 7.39
N LEU A 329 6.01 -12.63 7.65
CA LEU A 329 6.52 -11.96 8.84
C LEU A 329 6.08 -10.49 8.87
N LEU A 330 6.27 -9.75 7.78
CA LEU A 330 5.83 -8.36 7.67
C LEU A 330 4.30 -8.22 7.77
N SER A 331 3.54 -9.10 7.12
CA SER A 331 2.07 -9.11 7.23
C SER A 331 1.61 -9.47 8.65
N THR A 332 2.33 -10.35 9.35
CA THR A 332 2.06 -10.66 10.76
C THR A 332 2.33 -9.44 11.66
N ARG A 333 3.46 -8.76 11.45
CA ARG A 333 3.76 -7.48 12.14
C ARG A 333 2.70 -6.42 11.83
N LEU A 334 2.22 -6.31 10.59
CA LEU A 334 1.15 -5.40 10.21
C LEU A 334 -0.16 -5.72 10.96
N ARG A 335 -0.56 -6.99 11.01
CA ARG A 335 -1.76 -7.44 11.76
C ARG A 335 -1.67 -7.13 13.25
N HIS A 336 -0.51 -7.32 13.88
CA HIS A 336 -0.33 -7.04 15.31
C HIS A 336 -0.09 -5.55 15.61
N GLY A 337 0.60 -4.83 14.72
CA GLY A 337 0.86 -3.40 14.81
C GLY A 337 -0.41 -2.56 14.67
N SER A 338 -1.40 -3.03 13.90
CA SER A 338 -2.74 -2.42 13.87
C SER A 338 -3.48 -2.47 15.22
N ARG A 339 -3.00 -3.24 16.22
CA ARG A 339 -3.56 -3.25 17.59
C ARG A 339 -2.70 -2.53 18.62
N ARG A 340 -1.45 -2.19 18.31
CA ARG A 340 -0.54 -1.37 19.12
C ARG A 340 0.46 -0.68 18.20
N HIS A 341 0.38 0.64 18.07
CA HIS A 341 1.37 1.47 17.37
C HIS A 341 2.79 1.10 17.83
N PRO A 342 3.66 0.53 16.95
CA PRO A 342 5.09 0.44 17.24
C PRO A 342 5.74 1.75 16.80
N SER A 343 6.37 2.42 17.76
CA SER A 343 7.08 3.71 17.67
C SER A 343 8.32 3.70 16.76
N TRP A 344 8.38 2.84 15.74
CA TRP A 344 9.57 2.62 14.91
C TRP A 344 9.44 3.30 13.54
N PHE A 345 8.37 4.08 13.37
CA PHE A 345 8.08 4.87 12.16
C PHE A 345 8.02 6.38 12.43
N ASP A 346 8.38 6.84 13.64
CA ASP A 346 8.58 8.28 13.89
C ASP A 346 9.97 8.70 13.39
N GLU A 347 10.07 8.92 12.08
CA GLU A 347 11.10 9.77 11.49
C GLU A 347 10.56 11.20 11.34
N SER A 348 10.52 11.94 12.45
CA SER A 348 10.60 13.42 12.51
C SER A 348 10.69 13.83 14.00
N HIS A 349 11.64 14.61 14.52
CA HIS A 349 12.74 15.41 13.98
C HIS A 349 13.68 15.77 15.19
N PRO A 350 14.72 16.63 15.05
CA PRO A 350 15.99 16.57 15.76
C PRO A 350 16.01 17.40 17.07
N ASN A 351 17.11 17.25 17.82
CA ASN A 351 17.57 18.05 18.98
C ASN A 351 17.50 17.33 20.33
N SER A 352 18.56 16.58 20.65
CA SER A 352 19.20 16.71 21.97
C SER A 352 20.66 16.27 21.95
N PRO A 353 21.54 16.94 22.72
CA PRO A 353 22.98 16.91 22.50
C PRO A 353 23.68 15.77 23.23
N ALA A 354 24.70 15.25 22.54
CA ALA A 354 25.95 14.66 23.03
C ALA A 354 25.97 14.02 24.44
N SER A 355 26.07 12.69 24.48
CA SER A 355 26.84 11.99 25.49
C SER A 355 27.99 11.25 24.79
N THR A 356 29.20 11.69 25.10
CA THR A 356 30.47 11.20 24.58
C THR A 356 30.93 9.97 25.37
N SER A 357 31.26 8.90 24.66
CA SER A 357 32.32 7.98 25.11
C SER A 357 33.06 7.34 23.94
N PRO A 358 34.40 7.28 23.97
CA PRO A 358 35.20 7.01 22.80
C PRO A 358 35.58 5.53 22.70
N TRP A 359 35.30 4.91 21.55
CA TRP A 359 35.94 3.66 21.16
C TRP A 359 37.25 3.97 20.42
N LYS A 360 38.38 3.54 20.99
CA LYS A 360 39.70 3.54 20.36
C LYS A 360 39.75 2.47 19.25
N PRO A 361 40.36 2.74 18.09
CA PRO A 361 40.71 1.70 17.14
C PRO A 361 42.05 1.06 17.53
N THR A 362 42.03 -0.27 17.69
CA THR A 362 43.25 -1.07 17.85
C THR A 362 43.97 -1.17 16.51
N GLN A 363 45.20 -0.68 16.49
CA GLN A 363 46.20 -0.93 15.46
C GLN A 363 46.47 -2.44 15.33
N THR A 364 46.52 -2.95 14.11
CA THR A 364 47.31 -4.14 13.80
C THR A 364 48.32 -3.82 12.71
N CYS A 365 49.58 -4.00 13.10
CA CYS A 365 50.78 -3.89 12.31
C CYS A 365 50.71 -4.70 11.01
N GLY A 366 51.33 -4.14 9.98
CA GLY A 366 51.56 -4.83 8.72
C GLY A 366 52.58 -5.95 8.83
N THR A 367 52.57 -6.81 7.82
CA THR A 367 53.79 -7.46 7.35
C THR A 367 53.77 -7.45 5.85
N SER A 368 54.73 -6.70 5.31
CA SER A 368 55.07 -6.61 3.90
C SER A 368 55.73 -7.91 3.45
N VAL A 369 55.25 -8.49 2.35
CA VAL A 369 56.09 -9.34 1.49
C VAL A 369 55.93 -8.86 0.06
N ARG A 370 56.98 -8.19 -0.43
CA ARG A 370 57.27 -7.97 -1.84
C ARG A 370 57.41 -9.32 -2.54
N ARG A 371 56.79 -9.47 -3.71
CA ARG A 371 57.47 -10.11 -4.84
C ARG A 371 57.09 -9.47 -6.16
N THR A 372 58.14 -9.14 -6.88
CA THR A 372 58.26 -8.46 -8.15
C THR A 372 57.98 -9.39 -9.34
N SER A 373 57.25 -8.86 -10.32
CA SER A 373 57.43 -9.01 -11.77
C SER A 373 57.84 -10.35 -12.38
N SER A 374 57.05 -10.83 -13.35
CA SER A 374 57.53 -10.99 -14.74
C SER A 374 56.41 -11.35 -15.72
N ILE A 375 56.45 -10.66 -16.85
CA ILE A 375 55.75 -10.86 -18.12
C ILE A 375 56.02 -12.28 -18.66
N SER A 376 55.05 -12.90 -19.33
CA SER A 376 55.28 -13.82 -20.45
C SER A 376 54.02 -13.97 -21.30
N THR A 377 54.07 -13.30 -22.44
CA THR A 377 53.26 -13.51 -23.63
C THR A 377 53.70 -14.83 -24.27
N THR A 378 52.78 -15.71 -24.63
CA THR A 378 53.08 -16.78 -25.61
C THR A 378 51.84 -17.07 -26.44
N ALA A 379 51.94 -16.74 -27.72
CA ALA A 379 51.07 -17.22 -28.79
C ALA A 379 51.75 -18.41 -29.45
N CYS A 380 51.00 -19.49 -29.75
CA CYS A 380 51.30 -20.46 -30.80
C CYS A 380 49.98 -21.07 -31.32
N THR A 381 49.65 -20.64 -32.54
CA THR A 381 49.09 -21.32 -33.74
C THR A 381 48.50 -22.75 -33.73
N PRO A 382 47.70 -23.08 -34.78
CA PRO A 382 46.69 -24.15 -34.79
C PRO A 382 47.21 -25.49 -35.35
N GLY A 383 46.55 -26.59 -34.98
CA GLY A 383 46.74 -27.91 -35.57
C GLY A 383 45.38 -28.57 -35.84
N GLY A 384 45.14 -28.94 -37.09
CA GLY A 384 43.94 -29.64 -37.55
C GLY A 384 44.11 -31.16 -37.66
N CYS A 385 43.05 -31.78 -38.22
CA CYS A 385 42.87 -33.19 -38.61
C CYS A 385 42.67 -34.16 -37.41
N THR A 386 41.72 -35.09 -37.38
CA THR A 386 41.27 -36.02 -38.44
C THR A 386 39.84 -36.53 -38.18
N ARG A 387 39.19 -36.90 -39.29
CA ARG A 387 37.92 -37.60 -39.46
C ARG A 387 38.12 -39.12 -39.27
N ALA A 388 37.16 -39.86 -38.70
CA ALA A 388 36.83 -41.26 -39.04
C ALA A 388 35.52 -41.73 -38.33
N PRO A 389 34.82 -42.78 -38.84
CA PRO A 389 33.36 -42.93 -38.73
C PRO A 389 32.86 -44.20 -37.97
N GLY A 390 31.54 -44.34 -37.86
CA GLY A 390 30.77 -45.55 -37.47
C GLY A 390 30.12 -45.40 -36.10
N VAL A 391 28.80 -45.47 -35.90
CA VAL A 391 27.74 -46.31 -36.50
C VAL A 391 26.51 -45.46 -36.82
#